data_AF-B3JP71-F1
#
_entry.id   AF-B3JP71-F1
#
_cell.length_a   1.000
_cell.length_b   1.000
_cell.length_c   1.000
_cell.angle_alpha   90.00
_cell.angle_beta   90.00
_cell.angle_gamma   90.00
#
_symmetry.space_group_name_H-M   'P 1'
#
loop_
_entity.id
_entity.type
_entity.pdbx_description
1 polymer ?
#
loop_
_entity_poly.entity_id
_entity_poly.type
_entity_poly.pdbx_seq_one_letter_code
_entity_poly.pdbx_strand_id
1 'polypeptide(L)'
;MEFDFSEEVLRRALLNIYSRDFHPATEIEINLFNEIWAKMDKAAKEGFSKSKAITPDEDFRNAILRNNAVFSAFKVHRMQNDMARLLLDSNGILKPFDKWVQEVLPIASHQVRHWLRTEYDTAVIRAHQAADWQQFLRERDILPNLKWLPSTSIHPGADHRPFWNTIRPIDDTFWNIHRPGDRWNCKCDLTATDEEPTPLPDEDDKNKPQPGLDNNPGTDGKLFSDNHPYQAEAHKGAQKAVDKLMARIDEMIAEMPDYLTGEEKMAIARNNLEMEKALKIKKGKPMDVDKADKQNANPKHVEEYILDSKGIYRDKRGNRYRKNSDYDKKRDTPYSINCQTCAPAYALRLRGWDITAKGNVAGSKLEYLSNGRAFEVWKNTDGTPAQHISINSWLAHKGYLKMTPKRYMEYFNEVCKEEGVYELCIGWKSGGGHATILQRFADGELRYIEPQSDNSAGSGMEWKDVKYLCEIGAATSHNCRGVLRIDNKLFDVSFLDIFDT
;
A
#
# COMPACT_ATOMS: atom_id res chain seq x y z
N MET A 1 -13.65 14.61 1.47
CA MET A 1 -12.83 13.46 1.91
C MET A 1 -12.56 13.67 3.38
N GLU A 2 -13.00 12.75 4.22
CA GLU A 2 -12.97 12.89 5.68
C GLU A 2 -11.52 12.79 6.18
N PHE A 3 -11.06 13.79 6.93
CA PHE A 3 -9.73 13.74 7.57
C PHE A 3 -9.74 12.79 8.76
N ASP A 4 -10.91 12.55 9.34
CA ASP A 4 -11.08 11.71 10.51
C ASP A 4 -10.90 10.22 10.20
N PHE A 5 -10.73 9.44 11.25
CA PHE A 5 -10.68 7.99 11.18
C PHE A 5 -12.10 7.48 10.96
N SER A 6 -12.25 6.39 10.19
CA SER A 6 -13.53 5.70 10.16
C SER A 6 -13.86 5.17 11.55
N GLU A 7 -15.14 5.21 11.92
CA GLU A 7 -15.60 4.68 13.21
C GLU A 7 -15.23 3.19 13.37
N GLU A 8 -15.27 2.44 12.27
CA GLU A 8 -14.91 1.03 12.23
C GLU A 8 -13.44 0.79 12.59
N VAL A 9 -12.51 1.56 12.00
CA VAL A 9 -11.08 1.42 12.27
C VAL A 9 -10.76 1.77 13.72
N LEU A 10 -11.30 2.89 14.23
CA LEU A 10 -11.09 3.26 15.62
C LEU A 10 -11.68 2.22 16.58
N ARG A 11 -12.90 1.74 16.31
CA ARG A 11 -13.54 0.70 17.12
C ARG A 11 -12.73 -0.59 17.14
N ARG A 12 -12.21 -1.03 15.99
CA ARG A 12 -11.37 -2.24 15.88
C ARG A 12 -10.08 -2.10 16.67
N ALA A 13 -9.41 -0.95 16.60
CA ALA A 13 -8.22 -0.68 17.39
C ALA A 13 -8.50 -0.70 18.90
N LEU A 14 -9.58 -0.06 19.35
CA LEU A 14 -10.02 -0.07 20.75
C LEU A 14 -10.33 -1.49 21.23
N LEU A 15 -11.01 -2.29 20.41
CA LEU A 15 -11.27 -3.70 20.71
C LEU A 15 -9.97 -4.49 20.87
N ASN A 16 -8.99 -4.31 19.98
CA ASN A 16 -7.70 -5.02 20.06
C ASN A 16 -6.92 -4.70 21.34
N ILE A 17 -6.96 -3.43 21.78
CA ILE A 17 -6.33 -3.01 23.05
C ILE A 17 -7.06 -3.65 24.23
N TYR A 18 -8.40 -3.63 24.22
CA TYR A 18 -9.23 -4.17 25.28
C TYR A 18 -9.13 -5.70 25.42
N SER A 19 -9.16 -6.42 24.28
CA SER A 19 -9.03 -7.88 24.21
C SER A 19 -7.62 -8.37 24.53
N ARG A 20 -6.63 -7.47 24.53
CA ARG A 20 -5.20 -7.78 24.71
C ARG A 20 -4.69 -8.73 23.62
N ASP A 21 -5.18 -8.57 22.39
CA ASP A 21 -4.74 -9.33 21.20
C ASP A 21 -3.30 -9.01 20.76
N PHE A 22 -2.62 -8.13 21.48
CA PHE A 22 -1.21 -7.77 21.35
C PHE A 22 -0.75 -7.15 22.68
N HIS A 23 0.57 -7.01 22.88
CA HIS A 23 1.12 -6.41 24.09
C HIS A 23 1.52 -4.93 23.88
N PRO A 24 0.76 -3.94 24.43
CA PRO A 24 0.97 -2.52 24.12
C PRO A 24 2.36 -1.97 24.46
N ALA A 25 3.06 -2.53 25.44
CA ALA A 25 4.41 -2.03 25.77
C ALA A 25 5.49 -2.45 24.75
N THR A 26 5.27 -3.53 23.99
CA THR A 26 6.31 -4.19 23.18
C THR A 26 5.94 -4.34 21.71
N GLU A 27 4.74 -3.93 21.31
CA GLU A 27 4.17 -4.06 19.98
C GLU A 27 3.40 -2.79 19.62
N ILE A 28 2.97 -2.65 18.36
CA ILE A 28 2.27 -1.46 17.84
C ILE A 28 0.89 -1.88 17.32
N GLU A 29 -0.15 -1.11 17.65
CA GLU A 29 -1.50 -1.34 17.11
C GLU A 29 -1.54 -0.99 15.61
N ILE A 30 -1.66 -2.02 14.77
CA ILE A 30 -1.48 -1.92 13.32
C ILE A 30 -2.55 -1.07 12.63
N ASN A 31 -3.80 -1.07 13.11
CA ASN A 31 -4.86 -0.31 12.46
C ASN A 31 -4.63 1.21 12.65
N LEU A 32 -4.31 1.63 13.87
CA LEU A 32 -3.93 3.02 14.15
C LEU A 32 -2.66 3.43 13.42
N PHE A 33 -1.66 2.55 13.40
CA PHE A 33 -0.40 2.79 12.69
C PHE A 33 -0.62 3.03 11.20
N ASN A 34 -1.37 2.15 10.54
CA ASN A 34 -1.62 2.25 9.11
C ASN A 34 -2.35 3.53 8.73
N GLU A 35 -3.37 3.93 9.50
CA GLU A 35 -4.12 5.16 9.27
C GLU A 35 -3.30 6.43 9.49
N ILE A 36 -2.52 6.49 10.58
CA ILE A 36 -1.65 7.64 10.86
C ILE A 36 -0.58 7.76 9.78
N TRP A 37 0.07 6.65 9.44
CA TRP A 37 1.12 6.63 8.41
C TRP A 37 0.57 7.05 7.05
N ALA A 38 -0.60 6.54 6.64
CA ALA A 38 -1.24 6.94 5.39
C ALA A 38 -1.54 8.45 5.33
N LYS A 39 -1.97 9.05 6.45
CA LYS A 39 -2.20 10.50 6.54
C LYS A 39 -0.90 11.29 6.47
N MET A 40 0.17 10.85 7.13
CA MET A 40 1.49 11.51 7.04
C MET A 40 2.09 11.42 5.64
N ASP A 41 1.96 10.28 4.96
CA ASP A 41 2.42 10.13 3.57
C ASP A 41 1.62 11.00 2.61
N LYS A 42 0.30 11.12 2.84
CA LYS A 42 -0.52 12.08 2.09
C LYS A 42 -0.06 13.51 2.32
N ALA A 43 0.27 13.88 3.56
CA ALA A 43 0.81 15.21 3.87
C ALA A 43 2.12 15.48 3.12
N ALA A 44 3.04 14.51 3.12
CA ALA A 44 4.30 14.63 2.41
C ALA A 44 4.10 14.83 0.89
N LYS A 45 3.25 14.00 0.27
CA LYS A 45 2.90 14.12 -1.16
C LYS A 45 2.24 15.45 -1.49
N GLU A 46 1.31 15.91 -0.67
CA GLU A 46 0.67 17.21 -0.84
C GLU A 46 1.71 18.34 -0.74
N GLY A 47 2.61 18.28 0.23
CA GLY A 47 3.71 19.24 0.38
C GLY A 47 4.62 19.28 -0.84
N PHE A 48 5.10 18.12 -1.31
CA PHE A 48 5.92 18.03 -2.52
C PHE A 48 5.19 18.60 -3.75
N SER A 49 3.89 18.31 -3.90
CA SER A 49 3.10 18.78 -5.04
C SER A 49 2.85 20.30 -5.06
N LYS A 50 2.93 20.96 -3.91
CA LYS A 50 2.77 22.41 -3.78
C LYS A 50 4.05 23.18 -4.10
N SER A 51 5.19 22.51 -4.01
CA SER A 51 6.48 23.14 -4.29
C SER A 51 6.59 23.42 -5.78
N LYS A 52 7.23 24.55 -6.12
CA LYS A 52 7.57 24.90 -7.50
C LYS A 52 8.91 24.29 -7.92
N ALA A 53 9.62 23.65 -7.00
CA ALA A 53 10.88 22.98 -7.27
C ALA A 53 10.69 21.80 -8.23
N ILE A 54 11.81 21.36 -8.81
CA ILE A 54 11.88 20.04 -9.45
C ILE A 54 11.59 18.99 -8.36
N THR A 55 10.70 18.06 -8.67
CA THR A 55 10.35 16.93 -7.80
C THR A 55 11.63 16.28 -7.26
N PRO A 56 11.79 16.14 -5.93
CA PRO A 56 12.93 15.45 -5.36
C PRO A 56 13.08 14.03 -5.90
N ASP A 57 14.31 13.52 -5.90
CA ASP A 57 14.59 12.16 -6.32
C ASP A 57 13.82 11.12 -5.48
N GLU A 58 13.73 9.90 -6.01
CA GLU A 58 12.95 8.85 -5.38
C GLU A 58 13.52 8.45 -4.01
N ASP A 59 14.84 8.42 -3.85
CA ASP A 59 15.50 8.04 -2.60
C ASP A 59 15.17 9.02 -1.46
N PHE A 60 15.23 10.33 -1.73
CA PHE A 60 14.86 11.36 -0.78
C PHE A 60 13.38 11.28 -0.40
N ARG A 61 12.49 11.10 -1.38
CA ARG A 61 11.05 10.92 -1.11
C ARG A 61 10.80 9.66 -0.28
N ASN A 62 11.46 8.55 -0.60
CA ASN A 62 11.34 7.30 0.15
C ASN A 62 11.86 7.44 1.59
N ALA A 63 12.94 8.19 1.81
CA ALA A 63 13.45 8.50 3.14
C ALA A 63 12.40 9.23 3.99
N ILE A 64 11.74 10.25 3.43
CA ILE A 64 10.65 10.97 4.11
C ILE A 64 9.48 10.05 4.46
N LEU A 65 9.00 9.26 3.49
CA LEU A 65 7.87 8.34 3.72
C LEU A 65 8.22 7.25 4.76
N ARG A 66 9.46 6.76 4.77
CA ARG A 66 9.93 5.82 5.80
C ARG A 66 10.00 6.48 7.18
N ASN A 67 10.50 7.71 7.28
CA ASN A 67 10.55 8.46 8.54
C ASN A 67 9.16 8.83 9.06
N ASN A 68 8.18 9.07 8.17
CA ASN A 68 6.77 9.20 8.55
C ASN A 68 6.25 7.94 9.25
N ALA A 69 6.65 6.75 8.80
CA ALA A 69 6.30 5.49 9.45
C ALA A 69 6.88 5.44 10.88
N VAL A 70 8.14 5.84 11.06
CA VAL A 70 8.79 5.90 12.39
C VAL A 70 8.02 6.85 13.32
N PHE A 71 7.74 8.08 12.89
CA PHE A 71 6.94 9.04 13.65
C PHE A 71 5.57 8.47 14.03
N SER A 72 4.88 7.86 13.06
CA SER A 72 3.56 7.24 13.26
C SER A 72 3.61 6.12 14.30
N ALA A 73 4.64 5.28 14.27
CA ALA A 73 4.80 4.19 15.23
C ALA A 73 5.02 4.70 16.66
N PHE A 74 5.84 5.73 16.86
CA PHE A 74 6.01 6.37 18.18
C PHE A 74 4.71 7.00 18.68
N LYS A 75 3.99 7.72 17.81
CA LYS A 75 2.68 8.29 18.14
C LYS A 75 1.69 7.23 18.61
N VAL A 76 1.58 6.13 17.87
CA VAL A 76 0.70 5.00 18.22
C VAL A 76 1.14 4.36 19.53
N HIS A 77 2.43 4.12 19.73
CA HIS A 77 2.93 3.52 20.97
C HIS A 77 2.57 4.37 22.19
N ARG A 78 2.71 5.70 22.13
CA ARG A 78 2.28 6.59 23.20
C ARG A 78 0.78 6.46 23.45
N MET A 79 -0.02 6.67 22.40
CA MET A 79 -1.48 6.66 22.47
C MET A 79 -2.03 5.33 23.01
N GLN A 80 -1.59 4.18 22.48
CA GLN A 80 -2.09 2.87 22.89
C GLN A 80 -1.75 2.55 24.35
N ASN A 81 -0.58 2.97 24.85
CA ASN A 81 -0.18 2.73 26.25
C ASN A 81 -0.95 3.63 27.20
N ASP A 82 -1.21 4.88 26.80
CA ASP A 82 -2.05 5.80 27.57
C ASP A 82 -3.48 5.24 27.71
N MET A 83 -4.03 4.66 26.64
CA MET A 83 -5.34 3.98 26.68
C MET A 83 -5.30 2.66 27.49
N ALA A 84 -4.24 1.85 27.32
CA ALA A 84 -4.10 0.55 27.99
C ALA A 84 -3.98 0.69 29.52
N ARG A 85 -3.38 1.78 30.02
CA ARG A 85 -3.30 2.07 31.46
C ARG A 85 -4.66 2.20 32.14
N LEU A 86 -5.70 2.54 31.38
CA LEU A 86 -7.06 2.72 31.90
C LEU A 86 -7.88 1.42 31.91
N LEU A 87 -7.34 0.28 31.44
CA LEU A 87 -8.07 -0.99 31.35
C LEU A 87 -8.53 -1.51 32.71
N LEU A 88 -7.71 -1.35 33.75
CA LEU A 88 -8.00 -1.87 35.08
C LEU A 88 -8.57 -0.77 35.97
N ASP A 89 -9.49 -1.13 36.87
CA ASP A 89 -9.91 -0.27 37.96
C ASP A 89 -8.89 -0.25 39.11
N SER A 90 -9.20 0.49 40.17
CA SER A 90 -8.35 0.62 41.36
C SER A 90 -8.08 -0.70 42.09
N ASN A 91 -8.92 -1.72 41.87
CA ASN A 91 -8.79 -3.05 42.46
C ASN A 91 -8.06 -4.03 41.53
N GLY A 92 -7.59 -3.57 40.36
CA GLY A 92 -6.94 -4.41 39.36
C GLY A 92 -7.91 -5.25 38.52
N ILE A 93 -9.21 -4.96 38.58
CA ILE A 93 -10.25 -5.68 37.82
C ILE A 93 -10.44 -5.02 36.45
N LEU A 94 -10.57 -5.82 35.40
CA LEU A 94 -10.84 -5.33 34.04
C LEU A 94 -12.19 -4.60 34.02
N LYS A 95 -12.19 -3.33 33.61
CA LYS A 95 -13.41 -2.53 33.46
C LYS A 95 -14.29 -3.09 32.34
N PRO A 96 -15.63 -2.97 32.40
CA PRO A 96 -16.50 -3.25 31.26
C PRO A 96 -16.11 -2.40 30.04
N PHE A 97 -16.22 -2.98 28.84
CA PHE A 97 -15.79 -2.35 27.58
C PHE A 97 -16.34 -0.93 27.41
N ASP A 98 -17.66 -0.74 27.53
CA ASP A 98 -18.29 0.56 27.31
C ASP A 98 -17.79 1.63 28.28
N LYS A 99 -17.54 1.26 29.55
CA LYS A 99 -16.98 2.16 30.55
C LYS A 99 -15.54 2.56 30.20
N TRP A 100 -14.73 1.58 29.82
CA TRP A 100 -13.35 1.84 29.40
C TRP A 100 -13.30 2.74 28.16
N VAL A 101 -14.13 2.47 27.15
CA VAL A 101 -14.26 3.30 25.94
C VAL A 101 -14.59 4.74 26.30
N GLN A 102 -15.58 4.98 27.16
CA GLN A 102 -15.94 6.34 27.60
C GLN A 102 -14.74 7.09 28.21
N GLU A 103 -13.88 6.40 28.98
CA GLU A 103 -12.71 7.00 29.62
C GLU A 103 -11.56 7.26 28.64
N VAL A 104 -11.36 6.42 27.62
CA VAL A 104 -10.26 6.59 26.64
C VAL A 104 -10.63 7.43 25.41
N LEU A 105 -11.92 7.62 25.12
CA LEU A 105 -12.38 8.41 23.98
C LEU A 105 -11.79 9.83 23.92
N PRO A 106 -11.66 10.58 25.04
CA PRO A 106 -11.00 11.87 25.02
C PRO A 106 -9.53 11.79 24.59
N ILE A 107 -8.79 10.75 25.01
CA ILE A 107 -7.40 10.51 24.60
C ILE A 107 -7.36 10.23 23.10
N ALA A 108 -8.17 9.26 22.65
CA ALA A 108 -8.23 8.86 21.25
C ALA A 108 -8.61 10.04 20.33
N SER A 109 -9.67 10.78 20.66
CA SER A 109 -10.16 11.92 19.89
C SER A 109 -9.12 13.04 19.76
N HIS A 110 -8.43 13.41 20.85
CA HIS A 110 -7.37 14.41 20.78
C HIS A 110 -6.21 13.95 19.90
N GLN A 111 -5.78 12.70 20.07
CA GLN A 111 -4.65 12.11 19.33
C GLN A 111 -4.93 11.99 17.82
N VAL A 112 -6.09 11.45 17.44
CA VAL A 112 -6.41 11.10 16.05
C VAL A 112 -7.16 12.19 15.28
N ARG A 113 -7.65 13.24 15.95
CA ARG A 113 -8.32 14.39 15.31
C ARG A 113 -7.51 15.68 15.47
N HIS A 114 -7.51 16.28 16.65
CA HIS A 114 -6.98 17.62 16.85
C HIS A 114 -5.45 17.68 16.65
N TRP A 115 -4.69 16.84 17.35
CA TRP A 115 -3.23 16.83 17.21
C TRP A 115 -2.82 16.32 15.84
N LEU A 116 -3.46 15.26 15.34
CA LEU A 116 -3.16 14.75 14.01
C LEU A 116 -3.41 15.79 12.92
N ARG A 117 -4.40 16.67 13.07
CA ARG A 117 -4.65 17.75 12.13
C ARG A 117 -3.51 18.76 12.10
N THR A 118 -3.07 19.20 13.28
CA THR A 118 -1.93 20.12 13.40
C THR A 118 -0.64 19.49 12.86
N GLU A 119 -0.40 18.22 13.17
CA GLU A 119 0.73 17.45 12.64
C GLU A 119 0.66 17.32 11.12
N TYR A 120 -0.50 16.99 10.55
CA TYR A 120 -0.69 16.91 9.10
C TYR A 120 -0.41 18.24 8.42
N ASP A 121 -1.03 19.33 8.88
CA ASP A 121 -0.88 20.65 8.27
C ASP A 121 0.60 21.12 8.37
N THR A 122 1.29 20.78 9.47
CA THR A 122 2.72 21.05 9.65
C THR A 122 3.59 20.18 8.74
N ALA A 123 3.27 18.89 8.60
CA ALA A 123 3.97 17.97 7.71
C ALA A 123 3.86 18.38 6.23
N VAL A 124 2.70 18.88 5.79
CA VAL A 124 2.52 19.44 4.44
C VAL A 124 3.49 20.60 4.20
N ILE A 125 3.55 21.55 5.13
CA ILE A 125 4.44 22.73 5.03
C ILE A 125 5.91 22.30 5.02
N ARG A 126 6.29 21.39 5.92
CA ARG A 126 7.68 20.95 6.06
C ARG A 126 8.14 20.09 4.90
N ALA A 127 7.26 19.28 4.30
CA ALA A 127 7.57 18.53 3.08
C ALA A 127 7.73 19.44 1.86
N HIS A 128 6.93 20.51 1.77
CA HIS A 128 7.12 21.56 0.77
C HIS A 128 8.49 22.22 0.91
N GLN A 129 8.83 22.67 2.13
CA GLN A 129 10.13 23.28 2.44
C GLN A 129 11.30 22.32 2.19
N ALA A 130 11.12 21.01 2.44
CA ALA A 130 12.12 19.99 2.13
C ALA A 130 12.40 19.88 0.61
N ALA A 131 11.36 19.96 -0.22
CA ALA A 131 11.50 19.96 -1.67
C ALA A 131 12.19 21.24 -2.18
N ASP A 132 11.82 22.40 -1.64
CA ASP A 132 12.49 23.66 -1.94
C ASP A 132 13.98 23.61 -1.55
N TRP A 133 14.30 23.04 -0.38
CA TRP A 133 15.67 22.86 0.07
C TRP A 133 16.52 22.04 -0.91
N GLN A 134 15.95 20.96 -1.45
CA GLN A 134 16.62 20.16 -2.49
C GLN A 134 16.88 20.97 -3.77
N GLN A 135 16.01 21.93 -4.11
CA GLN A 135 16.27 22.87 -5.20
C GLN A 135 17.41 23.83 -4.88
N PHE A 136 17.42 24.39 -3.66
CA PHE A 136 18.47 25.31 -3.23
C PHE A 136 19.85 24.63 -3.31
N LEU A 137 19.95 23.36 -2.90
CA LEU A 137 21.19 22.59 -3.02
C LEU A 137 21.66 22.42 -4.47
N ARG A 138 20.74 22.30 -5.43
CA ARG A 138 21.07 22.20 -6.87
C ARG A 138 21.56 23.53 -7.45
N GLU A 139 21.06 24.63 -6.93
CA GLU A 139 21.33 25.98 -7.46
C GLU A 139 22.46 26.72 -6.71
N ARG A 140 23.01 26.13 -5.64
CA ARG A 140 23.96 26.77 -4.73
C ARG A 140 25.21 27.34 -5.38
N ASP A 141 25.61 26.83 -6.55
CA ASP A 141 26.78 27.32 -7.28
C ASP A 141 26.51 28.70 -7.93
N ILE A 142 25.24 29.06 -8.10
CA ILE A 142 24.78 30.34 -8.69
C ILE A 142 24.14 31.23 -7.62
N LEU A 143 23.30 30.64 -6.76
CA LEU A 143 22.60 31.32 -5.66
C LEU A 143 23.03 30.70 -4.32
N PRO A 144 24.22 31.06 -3.79
CA PRO A 144 24.83 30.37 -2.65
C PRO A 144 24.18 30.66 -1.30
N ASN A 145 23.34 31.70 -1.21
CA ASN A 145 22.74 32.16 0.03
C ASN A 145 21.23 31.94 0.06
N LEU A 146 20.67 31.80 1.26
CA LEU A 146 19.23 31.77 1.49
C LEU A 146 18.80 33.03 2.23
N LYS A 147 17.61 33.53 1.92
CA LYS A 147 16.96 34.65 2.58
C LYS A 147 15.67 34.20 3.25
N TRP A 148 15.55 34.47 4.55
CA TRP A 148 14.33 34.24 5.30
C TRP A 148 13.26 35.27 4.94
N LEU A 149 12.14 34.83 4.37
CA LEU A 149 11.05 35.70 3.97
C LEU A 149 10.02 35.93 5.10
N PRO A 150 9.43 37.14 5.20
CA PRO A 150 8.34 37.39 6.13
C PRO A 150 7.18 36.40 6.00
N SER A 151 6.52 36.11 7.11
CA SER A 151 5.40 35.16 7.10
C SER A 151 4.21 35.67 6.28
N THR A 152 3.56 34.76 5.55
CA THR A 152 2.28 35.02 4.87
C THR A 152 1.06 34.89 5.79
N SER A 153 1.25 34.63 7.09
CA SER A 153 0.16 34.57 8.07
C SER A 153 -0.49 35.94 8.26
N ILE A 154 -1.83 35.96 8.42
CA ILE A 154 -2.60 37.16 8.78
C ILE A 154 -2.19 37.67 10.18
N HIS A 155 -1.83 36.74 11.07
CA HIS A 155 -1.37 37.04 12.42
C HIS A 155 -0.01 36.37 12.66
N PRO A 156 1.09 36.98 12.16
CA PRO A 156 2.42 36.40 12.30
C PRO A 156 2.92 36.55 13.74
N GLY A 157 3.43 35.45 14.29
CA GLY A 157 4.10 35.41 15.59
C GLY A 157 5.24 36.42 15.68
N ALA A 158 5.50 36.92 16.89
CA ALA A 158 6.58 37.88 17.13
C ALA A 158 7.96 37.20 17.13
N ASP A 159 7.99 35.89 17.40
CA ASP A 159 9.18 35.06 17.57
C ASP A 159 10.06 34.94 16.32
N HIS A 160 9.47 34.98 15.12
CA HIS A 160 10.25 34.90 13.87
C HIS A 160 10.55 36.25 13.21
N ARG A 161 9.95 37.34 13.69
CA ARG A 161 10.19 38.67 13.10
C ARG A 161 11.66 39.09 13.11
N PRO A 162 12.45 38.79 14.16
CA PRO A 162 13.88 39.10 14.16
C PRO A 162 14.67 38.39 13.05
N PHE A 163 14.20 37.23 12.58
CA PHE A 163 14.87 36.46 11.53
C PHE A 163 14.53 36.93 10.12
N TRP A 164 13.48 37.73 9.92
CA TRP A 164 13.06 38.16 8.57
C TRP A 164 14.14 38.99 7.87
N ASN A 165 14.38 38.65 6.60
CA ASN A 165 15.46 39.16 5.76
C ASN A 165 16.87 38.78 6.23
N THR A 166 17.01 37.83 7.16
CA THR A 166 18.32 37.23 7.44
C THR A 166 18.79 36.47 6.21
N ILE A 167 20.00 36.78 5.75
CA ILE A 167 20.65 36.14 4.59
C ILE A 167 21.90 35.42 5.08
N ARG A 168 22.00 34.11 4.85
CA ARG A 168 23.17 33.30 5.21
C ARG A 168 23.49 32.27 4.11
N PRO A 169 24.75 31.84 3.96
CA PRO A 169 25.12 30.72 3.10
C PRO A 169 24.26 29.48 3.36
N ILE A 170 23.96 28.70 2.33
CA ILE A 170 23.12 27.48 2.44
C ILE A 170 23.68 26.49 3.48
N ASP A 171 25.01 26.42 3.62
CA ASP A 171 25.73 25.53 4.54
C ASP A 171 25.97 26.12 5.93
N ASP A 172 25.45 27.32 6.21
CA ASP A 172 25.58 27.95 7.52
C ASP A 172 24.83 27.17 8.60
N THR A 173 25.50 26.93 9.73
CA THR A 173 24.91 26.26 10.90
C THR A 173 23.65 26.94 11.44
N PHE A 174 23.44 28.22 11.16
CA PHE A 174 22.19 28.93 11.44
C PHE A 174 20.98 28.17 10.92
N TRP A 175 21.02 27.69 9.68
CA TRP A 175 19.90 26.95 9.08
C TRP A 175 19.68 25.56 9.68
N ASN A 176 20.62 25.03 10.45
CA ASN A 176 20.41 23.80 11.22
C ASN A 176 19.64 24.05 12.50
N ILE A 177 19.70 25.27 13.04
CA ILE A 177 19.05 25.65 14.30
C ILE A 177 17.74 26.40 14.01
N HIS A 178 17.80 27.50 13.26
CA HIS A 178 16.66 28.37 12.97
C HIS A 178 16.35 28.37 11.48
N ARG A 179 15.10 28.06 11.12
CA ARG A 179 14.62 28.11 9.73
C ARG A 179 13.09 28.08 9.69
N PRO A 180 12.47 28.55 8.61
CA PRO A 180 11.05 28.30 8.40
C PRO A 180 10.70 26.83 8.60
N GLY A 181 9.62 26.59 9.36
CA GLY A 181 9.17 25.25 9.74
C GLY A 181 9.53 24.82 11.16
N ASP A 182 10.40 25.52 11.88
CA ASP A 182 10.78 25.24 13.29
C ASP A 182 9.69 25.63 14.34
N ARG A 183 8.49 26.00 13.86
CA ARG A 183 7.25 26.21 14.61
C ARG A 183 6.10 25.47 13.96
N TRP A 184 5.16 25.03 14.78
CA TRP A 184 3.90 24.42 14.32
C TRP A 184 3.18 25.38 13.37
N ASN A 185 2.87 24.90 12.17
CA ASN A 185 2.21 25.66 11.10
C ASN A 185 2.90 26.99 10.73
N CYS A 186 4.24 27.06 10.84
CA CYS A 186 5.00 28.24 10.41
C CYS A 186 4.77 28.53 8.92
N LYS A 187 4.34 29.75 8.56
CA LYS A 187 4.13 30.19 7.17
C LYS A 187 5.21 31.15 6.69
N CYS A 188 6.43 31.04 7.22
CA CYS A 188 7.59 31.71 6.63
C CYS A 188 8.13 30.85 5.50
N ASP A 189 8.89 31.45 4.59
CA ASP A 189 9.52 30.77 3.47
C ASP A 189 11.00 31.16 3.36
N LEU A 190 11.74 30.39 2.56
CA LEU A 190 13.10 30.70 2.13
C LEU A 190 13.10 30.99 0.63
N THR A 191 14.00 31.86 0.20
CA THR A 191 14.36 32.00 -1.21
C THR A 191 15.87 31.96 -1.38
N ALA A 192 16.35 31.33 -2.45
CA ALA A 192 17.75 31.39 -2.85
C ALA A 192 18.08 32.80 -3.38
N THR A 193 19.30 33.27 -3.13
CA THR A 193 19.79 34.59 -3.53
C THR A 193 21.32 34.60 -3.66
N ASP A 194 21.86 35.56 -4.41
CA ASP A 194 23.28 35.91 -4.48
C ASP A 194 23.62 37.14 -3.61
N GLU A 195 22.64 37.71 -2.91
CA GLU A 195 22.84 38.80 -1.95
C GLU A 195 23.84 38.40 -0.85
N GLU A 196 24.68 39.34 -0.40
CA GLU A 196 25.67 39.14 0.66
C GLU A 196 25.03 38.74 2.00
N PRO A 197 25.68 37.88 2.82
CA PRO A 197 25.18 37.50 4.13
C PRO A 197 24.98 38.69 5.07
N THR A 198 23.87 38.68 5.80
CA THR A 198 23.59 39.68 6.85
C THR A 198 24.21 39.25 8.18
N PRO A 199 24.43 40.20 9.12
CA PRO A 199 24.67 39.87 10.52
C PRO A 199 23.55 38.97 11.07
N LEU A 200 23.91 38.05 11.97
CA LEU A 200 22.93 37.23 12.66
C LEU A 200 22.15 38.08 13.67
N PRO A 201 20.83 37.91 13.78
CA PRO A 201 20.05 38.55 14.84
C PRO A 201 20.37 37.92 16.20
N ASP A 202 20.13 38.67 17.27
CA ASP A 202 20.31 38.17 18.63
C ASP A 202 19.36 37.00 18.93
N GLU A 203 19.88 35.97 19.59
CA GLU A 203 19.06 34.85 20.06
C GLU A 203 18.27 35.23 21.33
N ASP A 204 17.00 34.85 21.36
CA ASP A 204 16.11 34.92 22.53
C ASP A 204 15.55 33.50 22.77
N ASP A 205 15.36 33.10 24.03
CA ASP A 205 14.70 31.85 24.40
C ASP A 205 13.32 31.70 23.73
N LYS A 206 12.61 32.81 23.48
CA LYS A 206 11.32 32.83 22.77
C LYS A 206 11.42 32.43 21.30
N ASN A 207 12.61 32.55 20.73
CA ASN A 207 12.87 32.31 19.32
C ASN A 207 13.44 30.90 19.08
N LYS A 208 13.64 30.08 20.13
CA LYS A 208 14.11 28.69 20.01
C LYS A 208 13.10 27.76 19.32
N PRO A 209 13.56 26.86 18.42
CA PRO A 209 12.74 25.80 17.82
C PRO A 209 11.83 25.07 18.80
N GLN A 210 10.61 24.76 18.36
CA GLN A 210 9.72 23.91 19.14
C GLN A 210 10.24 22.45 19.14
N PRO A 211 10.16 21.73 20.28
CA PRO A 211 10.57 20.33 20.34
C PRO A 211 9.91 19.49 19.26
N GLY A 212 10.71 18.74 18.49
CA GLY A 212 10.21 17.95 17.36
C GLY A 212 10.26 18.67 16.01
N LEU A 213 10.61 19.96 15.95
CA LEU A 213 10.70 20.75 14.70
C LEU A 213 12.09 21.39 14.48
N ASP A 214 13.02 21.12 15.39
CA ASP A 214 14.41 21.59 15.45
C ASP A 214 15.33 20.99 14.38
N ASN A 215 14.86 20.02 13.60
CA ASN A 215 15.63 19.38 12.54
C ASN A 215 15.29 19.90 11.12
N ASN A 216 16.21 19.76 10.16
CA ASN A 216 15.99 20.18 8.77
C ASN A 216 15.54 19.00 7.90
N PRO A 217 14.24 18.91 7.53
CA PRO A 217 13.75 17.81 6.70
C PRO A 217 14.39 17.79 5.31
N GLY A 218 14.82 18.95 4.81
CA GLY A 218 15.57 19.08 3.56
C GLY A 218 16.94 18.40 3.60
N THR A 219 17.47 18.12 4.80
CA THR A 219 18.79 17.50 4.99
C THR A 219 18.69 16.08 5.52
N ASP A 220 17.83 15.82 6.51
CA ASP A 220 17.73 14.51 7.17
C ASP A 220 16.52 13.66 6.75
N GLY A 221 15.64 14.22 5.91
CA GLY A 221 14.43 13.54 5.46
C GLY A 221 13.42 13.26 6.57
N LYS A 222 13.49 13.93 7.73
CA LYS A 222 12.55 13.75 8.84
C LYS A 222 11.62 14.96 8.94
N LEU A 223 10.32 14.77 8.75
CA LEU A 223 9.37 15.89 8.94
C LEU A 223 9.28 16.31 10.40
N PHE A 224 9.54 15.40 11.35
CA PHE A 224 9.61 15.66 12.78
C PHE A 224 10.90 15.07 13.34
N SER A 225 11.57 15.80 14.23
CA SER A 225 12.83 15.38 14.85
C SER A 225 12.63 14.32 15.93
N ASP A 226 13.73 13.66 16.29
CA ASP A 226 13.75 12.66 17.37
C ASP A 226 13.52 13.28 18.76
N ASN A 227 13.60 14.62 18.88
CA ASN A 227 13.28 15.38 20.09
C ASN A 227 11.76 15.60 20.27
N HIS A 228 10.93 15.11 19.34
CA HIS A 228 9.48 15.18 19.48
C HIS A 228 9.02 14.42 20.74
N PRO A 229 8.04 14.92 21.52
CA PRO A 229 7.60 14.28 22.77
C PRO A 229 7.14 12.82 22.63
N TYR A 230 6.71 12.39 21.44
CA TYR A 230 6.39 10.98 21.19
C TYR A 230 7.59 10.05 21.29
N GLN A 231 8.81 10.55 21.08
CA GLN A 231 10.06 9.82 21.15
C GLN A 231 10.87 10.20 22.39
N ALA A 232 11.06 11.50 22.65
CA ALA A 232 11.83 11.99 23.79
C ALA A 232 11.23 11.61 25.15
N GLU A 233 9.90 11.54 25.25
CA GLU A 233 9.17 11.15 26.47
C GLU A 233 8.46 9.79 26.30
N ALA A 234 8.98 8.94 25.40
CA ALA A 234 8.32 7.69 25.05
C ALA A 234 8.23 6.73 26.24
N HIS A 235 7.15 5.93 26.27
CA HIS A 235 7.02 4.88 27.28
C HIS A 235 8.12 3.83 27.14
N LYS A 236 8.49 3.21 28.27
CA LYS A 236 9.49 2.13 28.28
C LYS A 236 9.10 1.03 27.28
N GLY A 237 10.04 0.69 26.40
CA GLY A 237 9.83 -0.33 25.35
C GLY A 237 9.43 0.24 23.99
N ALA A 238 9.13 1.55 23.88
CA ALA A 238 8.75 2.20 22.62
C ALA A 238 9.77 1.97 21.51
N GLN A 239 11.05 2.33 21.73
CA GLN A 239 12.11 2.16 20.73
C GLN A 239 12.17 0.72 20.22
N LYS A 240 12.18 -0.26 21.13
CA LYS A 240 12.23 -1.68 20.75
C LYS A 240 10.99 -2.13 19.96
N ALA A 241 9.81 -1.62 20.30
CA ALA A 241 8.56 -1.91 19.58
C ALA A 241 8.57 -1.31 18.17
N VAL A 242 9.04 -0.06 18.04
CA VAL A 242 9.20 0.64 16.76
C VAL A 242 10.25 -0.07 15.90
N ASP A 243 11.43 -0.37 16.43
CA ASP A 243 12.50 -1.07 15.70
C ASP A 243 12.03 -2.44 15.20
N LYS A 244 11.29 -3.20 16.03
CA LYS A 244 10.71 -4.49 15.65
C LYS A 244 9.72 -4.35 14.49
N LEU A 245 8.85 -3.34 14.52
CA LEU A 245 7.89 -3.07 13.44
C LEU A 245 8.60 -2.64 12.16
N MET A 246 9.54 -1.69 12.27
CA MET A 246 10.28 -1.18 11.12
C MET A 246 11.15 -2.25 10.47
N ALA A 247 11.82 -3.09 11.26
CA ALA A 247 12.58 -4.22 10.72
C ALA A 247 11.68 -5.20 9.95
N ARG A 248 10.43 -5.42 10.40
CA ARG A 248 9.47 -6.25 9.66
C ARG A 248 9.03 -5.59 8.35
N ILE A 249 8.82 -4.28 8.34
CA ILE A 249 8.49 -3.52 7.12
C ILE A 249 9.67 -3.56 6.14
N ASP A 250 10.88 -3.29 6.61
CA ASP A 250 12.10 -3.31 5.80
C ASP A 250 12.35 -4.71 5.22
N GLU A 251 12.12 -5.77 5.99
CA GLU A 251 12.16 -7.17 5.50
C GLU A 251 11.16 -7.39 4.36
N MET A 252 9.91 -6.95 4.51
CA MET A 252 8.90 -7.09 3.46
C MET A 252 9.26 -6.30 2.20
N ILE A 253 9.81 -5.09 2.35
CA ILE A 253 10.22 -4.24 1.22
C ILE A 253 11.39 -4.88 0.46
N ALA A 254 12.38 -5.42 1.18
CA ALA A 254 13.55 -6.08 0.57
C ALA A 254 13.19 -7.35 -0.22
N GLU A 255 12.06 -7.97 0.09
CA GLU A 255 11.54 -9.14 -0.64
C GLU A 255 10.84 -8.79 -1.97
N MET A 256 10.50 -7.51 -2.19
CA MET A 256 9.70 -7.09 -3.34
C MET A 256 10.57 -6.76 -4.58
N PRO A 257 10.08 -7.06 -5.79
CA PRO A 257 10.83 -6.81 -7.04
C PRO A 257 11.27 -5.35 -7.21
N ASP A 258 12.43 -5.14 -7.82
CA ASP A 258 13.02 -3.81 -8.02
C ASP A 258 12.30 -2.93 -9.04
N TYR A 259 11.45 -3.52 -9.88
CA TYR A 259 10.60 -2.75 -10.78
C TYR A 259 9.46 -2.01 -10.05
N LEU A 260 9.18 -2.33 -8.78
CA LEU A 260 8.22 -1.59 -7.97
C LEU A 260 8.89 -0.36 -7.36
N THR A 261 8.20 0.76 -7.44
CA THR A 261 8.64 2.00 -6.78
C THR A 261 8.69 1.83 -5.26
N GLY A 262 9.52 2.61 -4.57
CA GLY A 262 9.59 2.55 -3.10
C GLY A 262 8.25 2.83 -2.43
N GLU A 263 7.44 3.71 -3.02
CA GLU A 263 6.08 4.01 -2.58
C GLU A 263 5.14 2.80 -2.69
N GLU A 264 5.18 2.09 -3.82
CA GLU A 264 4.42 0.84 -3.99
C GLU A 264 4.87 -0.22 -2.97
N LYS A 265 6.18 -0.38 -2.77
CA LYS A 265 6.73 -1.34 -1.81
C LYS A 265 6.26 -1.06 -0.38
N MET A 266 6.31 0.21 0.06
CA MET A 266 5.82 0.62 1.38
C MET A 266 4.31 0.39 1.54
N ALA A 267 3.51 0.75 0.53
CA ALA A 267 2.07 0.55 0.58
C ALA A 267 1.69 -0.93 0.67
N ILE A 268 2.37 -1.80 -0.10
CA ILE A 268 2.16 -3.25 -0.06
C ILE A 268 2.64 -3.83 1.29
N ALA A 269 3.75 -3.36 1.84
CA ALA A 269 4.22 -3.79 3.17
C ALA A 269 3.20 -3.46 4.26
N ARG A 270 2.63 -2.25 4.21
CA ARG A 270 1.53 -1.82 5.11
C ARG A 270 0.30 -2.72 4.99
N ASN A 271 -0.12 -3.03 3.76
CA ASN A 271 -1.24 -3.94 3.50
C ASN A 271 -0.95 -5.37 3.97
N ASN A 272 0.28 -5.86 3.81
CA ASN A 272 0.70 -7.15 4.36
C ASN A 272 0.58 -7.20 5.89
N LEU A 273 0.98 -6.14 6.61
CA LEU A 273 0.79 -6.07 8.07
C LEU A 273 -0.69 -6.14 8.47
N GLU A 274 -1.56 -5.46 7.72
CA GLU A 274 -3.01 -5.50 7.93
C GLU A 274 -3.56 -6.91 7.73
N MET A 275 -3.14 -7.59 6.66
CA MET A 275 -3.49 -8.98 6.39
C MET A 275 -2.96 -9.92 7.48
N GLU A 276 -1.73 -9.73 7.98
CA GLU A 276 -1.15 -10.58 9.04
C GLU A 276 -2.01 -10.49 10.31
N LYS A 277 -2.43 -9.27 10.65
CA LYS A 277 -3.32 -9.04 11.78
C LYS A 277 -4.72 -9.62 11.56
N ALA A 278 -5.29 -9.45 10.37
CA ALA A 278 -6.63 -9.91 10.05
C ALA A 278 -6.74 -11.44 10.00
N LEU A 279 -5.75 -12.12 9.42
CA LEU A 279 -5.69 -13.58 9.32
C LEU A 279 -5.12 -14.24 10.58
N LYS A 280 -4.45 -13.49 11.45
CA LYS A 280 -3.71 -14.01 12.62
C LYS A 280 -2.60 -15.00 12.22
N ILE A 281 -2.03 -14.84 11.04
CA ILE A 281 -0.89 -15.62 10.53
C ILE A 281 0.19 -14.64 10.03
N LYS A 282 1.45 -15.04 10.07
CA LYS A 282 2.54 -14.28 9.44
C LYS A 282 2.74 -14.76 8.02
N LYS A 283 2.98 -13.85 7.07
CA LYS A 283 3.36 -14.27 5.72
C LYS A 283 4.75 -14.92 5.74
N GLY A 284 4.92 -15.93 4.90
CA GLY A 284 6.21 -16.56 4.63
C GLY A 284 7.06 -15.74 3.65
N LYS A 285 8.10 -16.38 3.12
CA LYS A 285 8.90 -15.82 2.02
C LYS A 285 8.12 -15.85 0.70
N PRO A 286 8.37 -14.92 -0.23
CA PRO A 286 7.80 -14.95 -1.58
C PRO A 286 7.95 -16.33 -2.22
N MET A 287 6.89 -16.79 -2.87
CA MET A 287 6.90 -18.03 -3.63
C MET A 287 7.30 -17.72 -5.08
N ASP A 288 8.09 -18.61 -5.69
CA ASP A 288 8.26 -18.61 -7.14
C ASP A 288 6.95 -19.08 -7.83
N VAL A 289 6.91 -18.94 -9.15
CA VAL A 289 5.75 -19.33 -9.96
C VAL A 289 5.37 -20.79 -9.72
N ASP A 290 6.34 -21.69 -9.60
CA ASP A 290 6.09 -23.12 -9.42
C ASP A 290 5.41 -23.45 -8.09
N LYS A 291 5.78 -22.75 -7.00
CA LYS A 291 5.18 -22.89 -5.67
C LYS A 291 3.85 -22.14 -5.53
N ALA A 292 3.71 -21.03 -6.25
CA ALA A 292 2.48 -20.23 -6.25
C ALA A 292 1.39 -20.86 -7.12
N ASP A 293 1.77 -21.46 -8.26
CA ASP A 293 0.90 -22.11 -9.24
C ASP A 293 1.01 -23.65 -9.20
N LYS A 294 0.91 -24.37 -10.34
CA LYS A 294 0.73 -25.82 -10.43
C LYS A 294 -0.49 -26.30 -9.63
N GLN A 295 -1.58 -25.55 -9.77
CA GLN A 295 -2.83 -25.79 -9.03
C GLN A 295 -2.72 -25.57 -7.50
N ASN A 296 -1.57 -25.12 -6.97
CA ASN A 296 -1.42 -24.87 -5.53
C ASN A 296 -2.33 -23.75 -5.02
N ALA A 297 -2.78 -22.83 -5.89
CA ALA A 297 -3.78 -21.82 -5.55
C ALA A 297 -5.20 -22.41 -5.41
N ASN A 298 -5.49 -23.57 -6.01
CA ASN A 298 -6.79 -24.24 -5.94
C ASN A 298 -6.64 -25.78 -5.86
N PRO A 299 -6.02 -26.30 -4.78
CA PRO A 299 -5.64 -27.71 -4.68
C PRO A 299 -6.85 -28.65 -4.52
N LYS A 300 -8.04 -28.09 -4.24
CA LYS A 300 -9.30 -28.83 -4.13
C LYS A 300 -10.05 -28.94 -5.46
N HIS A 301 -9.56 -28.31 -6.52
CA HIS A 301 -10.14 -28.47 -7.84
C HIS A 301 -9.84 -29.87 -8.39
N VAL A 302 -10.86 -30.54 -8.91
CA VAL A 302 -10.75 -31.85 -9.53
C VAL A 302 -11.41 -31.77 -10.89
N GLU A 303 -10.65 -32.05 -11.94
CA GLU A 303 -11.15 -32.07 -13.31
C GLU A 303 -12.08 -33.27 -13.54
N GLU A 304 -13.25 -33.06 -14.16
CA GLU A 304 -14.18 -34.15 -14.54
C GLU A 304 -13.57 -35.05 -15.62
N TYR A 305 -12.74 -34.48 -16.50
CA TYR A 305 -12.09 -35.18 -17.61
C TYR A 305 -10.59 -34.96 -17.56
N ILE A 306 -9.83 -36.05 -17.57
CA ILE A 306 -8.36 -36.01 -17.51
C ILE A 306 -7.77 -36.59 -18.78
N LEU A 307 -6.65 -36.02 -19.21
CA LEU A 307 -5.96 -36.39 -20.44
C LEU A 307 -5.63 -37.89 -20.43
N ASP A 308 -6.03 -38.56 -21.50
CA ASP A 308 -5.75 -39.98 -21.73
C ASP A 308 -5.75 -40.25 -23.23
N SER A 309 -4.59 -40.63 -23.77
CA SER A 309 -4.43 -40.99 -25.19
C SER A 309 -5.40 -42.09 -25.67
N LYS A 310 -5.92 -42.93 -24.76
CA LYS A 310 -6.89 -44.00 -25.03
C LYS A 310 -8.32 -43.61 -24.63
N GLY A 311 -8.51 -42.37 -24.16
CA GLY A 311 -9.78 -41.84 -23.73
C GLY A 311 -10.84 -41.82 -24.84
N ILE A 312 -12.09 -41.99 -24.43
CA ILE A 312 -13.27 -42.00 -25.32
C ILE A 312 -13.81 -40.60 -25.59
N TYR A 313 -13.52 -39.63 -24.71
CA TYR A 313 -13.91 -38.23 -24.88
C TYR A 313 -12.83 -37.52 -25.70
N ARG A 314 -13.24 -36.59 -26.57
CA ARG A 314 -12.32 -35.86 -27.45
C ARG A 314 -12.67 -34.39 -27.50
N ASP A 315 -11.68 -33.52 -27.38
CA ASP A 315 -11.88 -32.09 -27.59
C ASP A 315 -11.80 -31.71 -29.08
N LYS A 316 -12.06 -30.43 -29.40
CA LYS A 316 -12.02 -29.91 -30.77
C LYS A 316 -10.62 -29.91 -31.40
N ARG A 317 -9.56 -29.97 -30.59
CA ARG A 317 -8.16 -30.04 -31.04
C ARG A 317 -7.71 -31.49 -31.25
N GLY A 318 -8.54 -32.43 -30.84
CA GLY A 318 -8.35 -33.85 -31.03
C GLY A 318 -7.69 -34.56 -29.86
N ASN A 319 -7.41 -33.86 -28.76
CA ASN A 319 -6.91 -34.47 -27.53
C ASN A 319 -7.98 -35.40 -26.95
N ARG A 320 -7.54 -36.52 -26.37
CA ARG A 320 -8.43 -37.53 -25.80
C ARG A 320 -8.39 -37.48 -24.28
N TYR A 321 -9.54 -37.76 -23.67
CA TYR A 321 -9.75 -37.71 -22.24
C TYR A 321 -10.56 -38.91 -21.77
N ARG A 322 -10.33 -39.33 -20.53
CA ARG A 322 -11.19 -40.25 -19.80
C ARG A 322 -11.94 -39.48 -18.72
N LYS A 323 -13.09 -40.01 -18.32
CA LYS A 323 -13.77 -39.50 -17.12
C LYS A 323 -12.90 -39.78 -15.90
N ASN A 324 -12.76 -38.79 -15.03
CA ASN A 324 -12.05 -38.93 -13.78
C ASN A 324 -12.91 -39.73 -12.78
N SER A 325 -12.38 -40.84 -12.27
CA SER A 325 -13.07 -41.68 -11.28
C SER A 325 -13.23 -40.99 -9.93
N ASP A 326 -12.36 -40.03 -9.65
CA ASP A 326 -12.27 -39.37 -8.36
C ASP A 326 -13.16 -38.12 -8.30
N TYR A 327 -13.72 -37.71 -9.43
CA TYR A 327 -14.60 -36.55 -9.55
C TYR A 327 -15.98 -36.82 -8.96
N ASP A 328 -16.37 -35.97 -8.00
CA ASP A 328 -17.72 -35.89 -7.48
C ASP A 328 -18.32 -34.52 -7.81
N LYS A 329 -19.40 -34.53 -8.59
CA LYS A 329 -20.01 -33.30 -9.09
C LYS A 329 -20.41 -32.34 -7.97
N LYS A 330 -20.96 -32.83 -6.85
CA LYS A 330 -21.46 -31.97 -5.77
C LYS A 330 -20.31 -31.35 -4.98
N ARG A 331 -19.26 -32.12 -4.72
CA ARG A 331 -18.06 -31.71 -3.99
C ARG A 331 -17.18 -30.77 -4.80
N ASP A 332 -17.00 -31.06 -6.08
CA ASP A 332 -15.94 -30.44 -6.90
C ASP A 332 -16.43 -29.23 -7.71
N THR A 333 -17.72 -29.19 -8.09
CA THR A 333 -18.28 -28.06 -8.87
C THR A 333 -17.96 -26.69 -8.26
N PRO A 334 -18.09 -26.46 -6.93
CA PRO A 334 -17.71 -25.18 -6.32
C PRO A 334 -16.29 -24.72 -6.65
N TYR A 335 -15.33 -25.64 -6.77
CA TYR A 335 -13.93 -25.35 -7.08
C TYR A 335 -13.65 -25.24 -8.58
N SER A 336 -14.60 -25.61 -9.44
CA SER A 336 -14.53 -25.38 -10.89
C SER A 336 -15.08 -24.01 -11.29
N ILE A 337 -15.86 -23.35 -10.43
CA ILE A 337 -16.48 -22.03 -10.68
C ILE A 337 -16.01 -20.93 -9.72
N ASN A 338 -14.77 -21.03 -9.21
CA ASN A 338 -14.14 -20.10 -8.27
C ASN A 338 -12.93 -19.35 -8.85
N CYS A 339 -12.82 -19.26 -10.18
CA CYS A 339 -11.69 -18.61 -10.87
C CYS A 339 -11.36 -17.20 -10.34
N GLN A 340 -12.38 -16.43 -9.93
CA GLN A 340 -12.29 -15.10 -9.30
C GLN A 340 -11.52 -15.07 -7.98
N THR A 341 -11.17 -16.23 -7.43
CA THR A 341 -10.37 -16.37 -6.20
C THR A 341 -9.06 -17.08 -6.43
N CYS A 342 -8.99 -17.90 -7.46
CA CYS A 342 -7.74 -18.58 -7.81
C CYS A 342 -6.69 -17.57 -8.30
N ALA A 343 -7.09 -16.57 -9.08
CA ALA A 343 -6.20 -15.50 -9.53
C ALA A 343 -5.61 -14.67 -8.36
N PRO A 344 -6.40 -14.12 -7.42
CA PRO A 344 -5.82 -13.41 -6.28
C PRO A 344 -5.08 -14.34 -5.31
N ALA A 345 -5.48 -15.61 -5.15
CA ALA A 345 -4.72 -16.58 -4.37
C ALA A 345 -3.30 -16.75 -4.95
N TYR A 346 -3.17 -16.95 -6.27
CA TYR A 346 -1.87 -17.02 -6.94
C TYR A 346 -1.01 -15.78 -6.67
N ALA A 347 -1.57 -14.58 -6.86
CA ALA A 347 -0.82 -13.33 -6.68
C ALA A 347 -0.39 -13.11 -5.22
N LEU A 348 -1.23 -13.47 -4.25
CA LEU A 348 -0.87 -13.41 -2.83
C LEU A 348 0.16 -14.47 -2.45
N ARG A 349 0.11 -15.67 -3.05
CA ARG A 349 1.15 -16.71 -2.88
C ARG A 349 2.51 -16.23 -3.37
N LEU A 350 2.59 -15.53 -4.50
CA LEU A 350 3.82 -14.87 -4.94
C LEU A 350 4.36 -13.88 -3.90
N ARG A 351 3.49 -13.26 -3.09
CA ARG A 351 3.87 -12.37 -1.97
C ARG A 351 4.21 -13.13 -0.67
N GLY A 352 4.13 -14.46 -0.67
CA GLY A 352 4.46 -15.33 0.47
C GLY A 352 3.29 -15.69 1.37
N TRP A 353 2.05 -15.46 0.93
CA TRP A 353 0.86 -15.93 1.64
C TRP A 353 0.59 -17.39 1.34
N ASP A 354 0.63 -18.27 2.34
CA ASP A 354 0.22 -19.65 2.17
C ASP A 354 -1.30 -19.75 2.32
N ILE A 355 -2.00 -19.44 1.23
CA ILE A 355 -3.46 -19.45 1.17
C ILE A 355 -3.93 -20.22 -0.06
N THR A 356 -5.16 -20.71 0.00
CA THR A 356 -5.79 -21.44 -1.11
C THR A 356 -7.22 -20.96 -1.36
N ALA A 357 -7.70 -21.11 -2.58
CA ALA A 357 -9.01 -20.62 -2.99
C ALA A 357 -10.15 -21.46 -2.38
N LYS A 358 -11.17 -20.79 -1.82
CA LYS A 358 -12.42 -21.46 -1.45
C LYS A 358 -13.27 -21.77 -2.68
N GLY A 359 -14.11 -22.79 -2.54
CA GLY A 359 -15.13 -23.14 -3.54
C GLY A 359 -16.28 -22.14 -3.54
N ASN A 360 -16.78 -21.80 -4.71
CA ASN A 360 -17.90 -20.88 -4.89
C ASN A 360 -19.23 -21.56 -4.54
N VAL A 361 -19.92 -21.00 -3.54
CA VAL A 361 -21.22 -21.50 -3.05
C VAL A 361 -22.23 -20.35 -3.02
N ALA A 362 -23.52 -20.69 -3.10
CA ALA A 362 -24.60 -19.71 -3.07
C ALA A 362 -24.53 -18.83 -1.80
N GLY A 363 -24.72 -17.53 -1.97
CA GLY A 363 -24.66 -16.52 -0.91
C GLY A 363 -23.25 -16.11 -0.47
N SER A 364 -22.20 -16.67 -1.07
CA SER A 364 -20.82 -16.30 -0.75
C SER A 364 -20.37 -15.05 -1.50
N LYS A 365 -19.31 -14.38 -1.01
CA LYS A 365 -18.65 -13.30 -1.76
C LYS A 365 -18.11 -13.75 -3.12
N LEU A 366 -17.84 -15.04 -3.27
CA LEU A 366 -17.44 -15.63 -4.54
C LEU A 366 -18.54 -15.49 -5.59
N GLU A 367 -19.79 -15.73 -5.23
CA GLU A 367 -20.94 -15.55 -6.13
C GLU A 367 -21.09 -14.06 -6.52
N TYR A 368 -20.91 -13.15 -5.57
CA TYR A 368 -20.88 -11.71 -5.85
C TYR A 368 -19.78 -11.34 -6.85
N LEU A 369 -18.55 -11.81 -6.64
CA LEU A 369 -17.41 -11.55 -7.51
C LEU A 369 -17.58 -12.16 -8.92
N SER A 370 -18.21 -13.34 -9.02
CA SER A 370 -18.52 -14.01 -10.30
C SER A 370 -19.42 -13.16 -11.21
N ASN A 371 -20.21 -12.24 -10.66
CA ASN A 371 -21.13 -11.39 -11.40
C ASN A 371 -20.46 -10.13 -12.00
N GLY A 372 -19.24 -10.31 -12.54
CA GLY A 372 -18.50 -9.27 -13.24
C GLY A 372 -17.76 -8.28 -12.33
N ARG A 373 -17.36 -8.74 -11.13
CA ARG A 373 -16.76 -7.90 -10.09
C ARG A 373 -15.41 -8.42 -9.59
N ALA A 374 -14.77 -9.33 -10.33
CA ALA A 374 -13.53 -10.00 -9.91
C ALA A 374 -12.40 -9.02 -9.48
N PHE A 375 -12.29 -7.86 -10.12
CA PHE A 375 -11.27 -6.85 -9.78
C PHE A 375 -11.52 -6.06 -8.49
N GLU A 376 -12.72 -6.14 -7.89
CA GLU A 376 -13.05 -5.36 -6.68
C GLU A 376 -12.23 -5.77 -5.44
N VAL A 377 -11.54 -6.90 -5.50
CA VAL A 377 -10.61 -7.34 -4.44
C VAL A 377 -9.30 -6.54 -4.41
N TRP A 378 -9.06 -5.68 -5.41
CA TRP A 378 -7.83 -4.88 -5.52
C TRP A 378 -8.08 -3.38 -5.36
N LYS A 379 -7.16 -2.72 -4.68
CA LYS A 379 -7.12 -1.26 -4.49
C LYS A 379 -5.80 -0.69 -5.00
N ASN A 380 -5.82 0.57 -5.43
CA ASN A 380 -4.61 1.34 -5.65
C ASN A 380 -3.86 1.56 -4.32
N THR A 381 -2.60 2.00 -4.39
CA THR A 381 -1.76 2.24 -3.21
C THR A 381 -2.29 3.34 -2.27
N ASP A 382 -3.16 4.21 -2.79
CA ASP A 382 -3.89 5.24 -2.03
C ASP A 382 -5.23 4.75 -1.45
N GLY A 383 -5.57 3.47 -1.65
CA GLY A 383 -6.80 2.86 -1.17
C GLY A 383 -8.02 3.05 -2.08
N THR A 384 -7.90 3.80 -3.18
CA THR A 384 -9.00 3.95 -4.15
C THR A 384 -9.26 2.65 -4.92
N PRO A 385 -10.49 2.41 -5.43
CA PRO A 385 -10.77 1.23 -6.23
C PRO A 385 -9.86 1.11 -7.46
N ALA A 386 -9.27 -0.07 -7.66
CA ALA A 386 -8.48 -0.33 -8.86
C ALA A 386 -9.39 -0.46 -10.09
N GLN A 387 -8.92 0.02 -11.24
CA GLN A 387 -9.65 -0.08 -12.52
C GLN A 387 -8.84 -0.87 -13.53
N HIS A 388 -9.47 -1.89 -14.12
CA HIS A 388 -8.89 -2.65 -15.20
C HIS A 388 -8.96 -1.88 -16.52
N ILE A 389 -8.04 -2.19 -17.43
CA ILE A 389 -8.15 -1.73 -18.82
C ILE A 389 -9.16 -2.64 -19.52
N SER A 390 -10.36 -2.13 -19.80
CA SER A 390 -11.42 -2.89 -20.47
C SER A 390 -11.06 -3.27 -21.91
N ILE A 391 -11.41 -4.50 -22.32
CA ILE A 391 -11.30 -4.96 -23.72
C ILE A 391 -12.08 -4.04 -24.66
N ASN A 392 -13.28 -3.61 -24.25
CA ASN A 392 -14.16 -2.80 -25.09
C ASN A 392 -13.62 -1.36 -25.23
N SER A 393 -13.09 -0.78 -24.16
CA SER A 393 -12.47 0.54 -24.22
C SER A 393 -11.22 0.53 -25.09
N TRP A 394 -10.40 -0.52 -25.00
CA TRP A 394 -9.24 -0.71 -25.87
C TRP A 394 -9.64 -0.90 -27.34
N LEU A 395 -10.63 -1.74 -27.63
CA LEU A 395 -11.18 -1.92 -28.99
C LEU A 395 -11.62 -0.59 -29.60
N ALA A 396 -12.39 0.20 -28.84
CA ALA A 396 -12.88 1.50 -29.29
C ALA A 396 -11.73 2.46 -29.58
N HIS A 397 -10.72 2.53 -28.70
CA HIS A 397 -9.52 3.34 -28.90
C HIS A 397 -8.74 2.95 -30.17
N LYS A 398 -8.66 1.65 -30.48
CA LYS A 398 -7.97 1.13 -31.68
C LYS A 398 -8.83 1.22 -32.95
N GLY A 399 -10.08 1.66 -32.87
CA GLY A 399 -11.03 1.68 -33.99
C GLY A 399 -11.47 0.29 -34.46
N TYR A 400 -11.40 -0.71 -33.59
CA TYR A 400 -11.76 -2.10 -33.89
C TYR A 400 -13.19 -2.42 -33.42
N LEU A 401 -13.94 -3.16 -34.25
CA LEU A 401 -15.32 -3.55 -33.94
C LEU A 401 -15.47 -4.81 -33.09
N LYS A 402 -14.48 -5.71 -33.12
CA LYS A 402 -14.54 -7.02 -32.46
C LYS A 402 -13.16 -7.58 -32.17
N MET A 403 -13.03 -8.45 -31.17
CA MET A 403 -11.80 -9.19 -30.94
C MET A 403 -11.58 -10.27 -32.00
N THR A 404 -10.32 -10.49 -32.32
CA THR A 404 -9.80 -11.63 -33.10
C THR A 404 -8.58 -12.16 -32.35
N PRO A 405 -8.08 -13.38 -32.66
CA PRO A 405 -6.87 -13.88 -32.00
C PRO A 405 -5.68 -12.92 -32.11
N LYS A 406 -5.48 -12.29 -33.28
CA LYS A 406 -4.45 -11.27 -33.48
C LYS A 406 -4.64 -10.06 -32.57
N ARG A 407 -5.89 -9.58 -32.42
CA ARG A 407 -6.21 -8.43 -31.55
C ARG A 407 -6.10 -8.76 -30.07
N TYR A 408 -6.40 -9.99 -29.66
CA TYR A 408 -6.13 -10.44 -28.30
C TYR A 408 -4.64 -10.43 -27.99
N MET A 409 -3.81 -10.95 -28.90
CA MET A 409 -2.36 -10.93 -28.72
C MET A 409 -1.82 -9.50 -28.67
N GLU A 410 -2.33 -8.60 -29.51
CA GLU A 410 -1.99 -7.17 -29.48
C GLU A 410 -2.37 -6.53 -28.15
N TYR A 411 -3.62 -6.69 -27.73
CA TYR A 411 -4.13 -6.19 -26.45
C TYR A 411 -3.33 -6.69 -25.26
N PHE A 412 -3.04 -7.99 -25.18
CA PHE A 412 -2.27 -8.57 -24.09
C PHE A 412 -0.84 -8.02 -24.05
N ASN A 413 -0.18 -7.84 -25.20
CA ASN A 413 1.16 -7.27 -25.23
C ASN A 413 1.20 -5.78 -24.90
N GLU A 414 0.20 -5.00 -25.32
CA GLU A 414 0.13 -3.57 -25.01
C GLU A 414 -0.19 -3.31 -23.53
N VAL A 415 -1.14 -4.08 -22.97
CA VAL A 415 -1.56 -3.88 -21.59
C VAL A 415 -0.60 -4.53 -20.59
N CYS A 416 -0.05 -5.69 -20.92
CA CYS A 416 0.94 -6.40 -20.10
C CYS A 416 2.37 -6.12 -20.59
N LYS A 417 2.68 -4.86 -20.92
CA LYS A 417 3.96 -4.47 -21.53
C LYS A 417 5.14 -4.46 -20.54
N GLU A 418 4.85 -4.17 -19.28
CA GLU A 418 5.84 -4.05 -18.21
C GLU A 418 6.01 -5.40 -17.51
N GLU A 419 7.18 -5.68 -16.94
CA GLU A 419 7.37 -6.82 -16.06
C GLU A 419 6.36 -6.75 -14.90
N GLY A 420 5.70 -7.87 -14.60
CA GLY A 420 4.73 -7.94 -13.51
C GLY A 420 3.63 -8.98 -13.69
N VAL A 421 2.71 -8.98 -12.73
CA VAL A 421 1.58 -9.93 -12.65
C VAL A 421 0.27 -9.21 -12.93
N TYR A 422 -0.52 -9.80 -13.83
CA TYR A 422 -1.75 -9.23 -14.32
C TYR A 422 -2.91 -10.22 -14.16
N GLU A 423 -4.02 -9.77 -13.59
CA GLU A 423 -5.27 -10.51 -13.60
C GLU A 423 -6.01 -10.23 -14.90
N LEU A 424 -6.35 -11.30 -15.62
CA LEU A 424 -7.14 -11.30 -16.83
C LEU A 424 -8.56 -11.81 -16.53
N CYS A 425 -9.56 -10.97 -16.76
CA CYS A 425 -10.94 -11.41 -16.90
C CYS A 425 -11.33 -11.51 -18.38
N ILE A 426 -11.68 -12.70 -18.86
CA ILE A 426 -12.00 -12.96 -20.28
C ILE A 426 -13.33 -13.72 -20.45
N GLY A 427 -14.01 -13.50 -21.57
CA GLY A 427 -15.19 -14.29 -21.98
C GLY A 427 -14.83 -15.30 -23.07
N TRP A 428 -15.48 -16.45 -23.07
CA TRP A 428 -15.21 -17.53 -24.04
C TRP A 428 -16.14 -17.50 -25.25
N LYS A 429 -15.67 -17.95 -26.42
CA LYS A 429 -16.51 -18.17 -27.61
C LYS A 429 -17.69 -19.10 -27.35
N SER A 430 -17.52 -20.07 -26.45
CA SER A 430 -18.56 -21.02 -26.03
C SER A 430 -19.57 -20.45 -25.03
N GLY A 431 -19.38 -19.20 -24.58
CA GLY A 431 -20.13 -18.60 -23.49
C GLY A 431 -19.47 -18.82 -22.12
N GLY A 432 -19.93 -18.04 -21.14
CA GLY A 432 -19.29 -17.94 -19.82
C GLY A 432 -18.09 -17.00 -19.82
N GLY A 433 -17.46 -16.86 -18.66
CA GLY A 433 -16.21 -16.14 -18.54
C GLY A 433 -15.36 -16.65 -17.40
N HIS A 434 -14.14 -16.13 -17.35
CA HIS A 434 -13.05 -16.67 -16.57
C HIS A 434 -12.19 -15.55 -16.02
N ALA A 435 -11.53 -15.81 -14.89
CA ALA A 435 -10.53 -14.94 -14.28
C ALA A 435 -9.25 -15.77 -14.10
N THR A 436 -8.13 -15.26 -14.59
CA THR A 436 -6.85 -16.00 -14.62
C THR A 436 -5.67 -15.04 -14.71
N ILE A 437 -4.45 -15.54 -14.90
CA ILE A 437 -3.23 -14.74 -14.80
C ILE A 437 -2.49 -14.63 -16.14
N LEU A 438 -2.07 -13.41 -16.45
CA LEU A 438 -0.99 -13.14 -17.40
C LEU A 438 0.21 -12.63 -16.60
N GLN A 439 1.40 -13.15 -16.84
CA GLN A 439 2.62 -12.68 -16.19
C GLN A 439 3.69 -12.35 -17.22
N ARG A 440 4.23 -11.13 -17.13
CA ARG A 440 5.37 -10.68 -17.92
C ARG A 440 6.63 -10.87 -17.08
N PHE A 441 7.59 -11.61 -17.62
CA PHE A 441 8.89 -11.83 -16.99
C PHE A 441 9.95 -10.83 -17.47
N ALA A 442 11.07 -10.74 -16.75
CA ALA A 442 12.18 -9.84 -17.03
C ALA A 442 12.79 -10.04 -18.44
N ASP A 443 12.72 -11.25 -19.00
CA ASP A 443 13.17 -11.56 -20.36
C ASP A 443 12.17 -11.14 -21.46
N GLY A 444 11.01 -10.58 -21.06
CA GLY A 444 9.94 -10.17 -21.95
C GLY A 444 8.94 -11.27 -22.29
N GLU A 445 9.06 -12.50 -21.77
CA GLU A 445 8.08 -13.56 -21.99
C GLU A 445 6.72 -13.15 -21.37
N LEU A 446 5.63 -13.24 -22.15
CA LEU A 446 4.27 -13.24 -21.59
C LEU A 446 3.81 -14.68 -21.43
N ARG A 447 3.53 -15.08 -20.20
CA ARG A 447 2.98 -16.40 -19.90
C ARG A 447 1.53 -16.29 -19.45
N TYR A 448 0.72 -17.22 -19.93
CA TYR A 448 -0.58 -17.53 -19.35
C TYR A 448 -0.37 -18.53 -18.23
N ILE A 449 -0.81 -18.19 -17.02
CA ILE A 449 -0.78 -19.07 -15.86
C ILE A 449 -2.23 -19.39 -15.50
N GLU A 450 -2.57 -20.67 -15.37
CA GLU A 450 -3.92 -21.13 -15.05
C GLU A 450 -4.01 -21.73 -13.64
N PRO A 451 -4.36 -20.92 -12.61
CA PRO A 451 -4.44 -21.38 -11.23
C PRO A 451 -5.36 -22.59 -10.98
N GLN A 452 -6.36 -22.85 -11.83
CA GLN A 452 -7.25 -24.01 -11.68
C GLN A 452 -6.67 -25.30 -12.31
N SER A 453 -5.67 -25.22 -13.19
CA SER A 453 -5.23 -26.35 -14.01
C SER A 453 -3.76 -26.16 -14.42
N ASP A 454 -2.86 -27.05 -13.99
CA ASP A 454 -1.42 -26.92 -14.27
C ASP A 454 -1.13 -26.88 -15.79
N ASN A 455 -0.76 -25.71 -16.31
CA ASN A 455 -0.35 -25.51 -17.70
C ASN A 455 1.16 -25.24 -17.83
N SER A 456 1.94 -25.55 -16.79
CA SER A 456 3.39 -25.38 -16.78
C SER A 456 4.11 -26.46 -17.60
N ALA A 457 5.41 -26.23 -17.85
CA ALA A 457 6.24 -27.17 -18.60
C ALA A 457 6.29 -28.55 -17.91
N GLY A 458 5.94 -29.60 -18.65
CA GLY A 458 5.85 -30.97 -18.16
C GLY A 458 4.44 -31.41 -17.75
N SER A 459 3.44 -30.52 -17.77
CA SER A 459 2.07 -30.84 -17.35
C SER A 459 1.26 -31.60 -18.42
N GLY A 460 1.72 -31.61 -19.67
CA GLY A 460 0.93 -32.10 -20.82
C GLY A 460 -0.16 -31.11 -21.28
N MET A 461 -0.26 -29.95 -20.62
CA MET A 461 -1.16 -28.85 -20.97
C MET A 461 -0.41 -27.57 -21.34
N GLU A 462 0.87 -27.66 -21.71
CA GLU A 462 1.72 -26.54 -22.12
C GLU A 462 1.15 -25.76 -23.32
N TRP A 463 0.32 -26.43 -24.11
CA TRP A 463 -0.40 -25.83 -25.23
C TRP A 463 -1.49 -24.83 -24.80
N LYS A 464 -1.90 -24.84 -23.52
CA LYS A 464 -2.76 -23.80 -22.92
C LYS A 464 -1.89 -22.57 -22.62
N ASP A 465 -1.35 -21.99 -23.68
CA ASP A 465 -0.50 -20.80 -23.63
C ASP A 465 -1.30 -19.51 -23.94
N VAL A 466 -0.60 -18.39 -24.12
CA VAL A 466 -1.25 -17.12 -24.49
C VAL A 466 -1.97 -17.22 -25.84
N LYS A 467 -1.45 -17.99 -26.81
CA LYS A 467 -2.10 -18.17 -28.11
C LYS A 467 -3.43 -18.91 -27.96
N TYR A 468 -3.48 -19.91 -27.08
CA TYR A 468 -4.73 -20.58 -26.74
C TYR A 468 -5.79 -19.59 -26.26
N LEU A 469 -5.46 -18.70 -25.30
CA LEU A 469 -6.40 -17.66 -24.85
C LEU A 469 -6.91 -16.79 -26.01
N CYS A 470 -6.00 -16.37 -26.91
CA CYS A 470 -6.36 -15.60 -28.10
C CYS A 470 -7.32 -16.37 -29.03
N GLU A 471 -7.13 -17.69 -29.18
CA GLU A 471 -7.94 -18.55 -30.03
C GLU A 471 -9.34 -18.79 -29.47
N ILE A 472 -9.50 -18.90 -28.15
CA ILE A 472 -10.78 -19.25 -27.50
C ILE A 472 -11.56 -18.06 -26.95
N GLY A 473 -10.93 -16.89 -26.85
CA GLY A 473 -11.57 -15.65 -26.43
C GLY A 473 -12.71 -15.21 -27.35
N ALA A 474 -13.80 -14.73 -26.76
CA ALA A 474 -15.01 -14.30 -27.47
C ALA A 474 -14.74 -13.13 -28.41
N ALA A 475 -15.46 -13.05 -29.54
CA ALA A 475 -15.33 -11.93 -30.47
C ALA A 475 -15.92 -10.62 -29.89
N THR A 476 -16.93 -10.74 -29.04
CA THR A 476 -17.57 -9.64 -28.31
C THR A 476 -17.34 -9.83 -26.81
N SER A 477 -17.23 -8.72 -26.07
CA SER A 477 -16.89 -8.76 -24.65
C SER A 477 -17.86 -7.92 -23.81
N HIS A 478 -18.06 -8.31 -22.56
CA HIS A 478 -18.70 -7.47 -21.55
C HIS A 478 -17.69 -6.48 -20.96
N ASN A 479 -18.15 -5.33 -20.45
CA ASN A 479 -17.27 -4.28 -19.90
C ASN A 479 -16.52 -4.71 -18.62
N CYS A 480 -17.01 -5.74 -17.93
CA CYS A 480 -16.33 -6.33 -16.77
C CYS A 480 -15.09 -7.16 -17.14
N ARG A 481 -14.77 -7.30 -18.43
CA ARG A 481 -13.64 -8.09 -18.93
C ARG A 481 -12.50 -7.18 -19.37
N GLY A 482 -11.28 -7.62 -19.09
CA GLY A 482 -10.05 -6.93 -19.39
C GLY A 482 -8.93 -7.35 -18.47
N VAL A 483 -7.95 -6.48 -18.31
CA VAL A 483 -6.70 -6.80 -17.63
C VAL A 483 -6.39 -5.73 -16.59
N LEU A 484 -5.99 -6.16 -15.40
CA LEU A 484 -5.50 -5.31 -14.32
C LEU A 484 -4.10 -5.76 -13.90
N ARG A 485 -3.14 -4.85 -13.83
CA ARG A 485 -1.87 -5.10 -13.14
C ARG A 485 -2.12 -5.16 -11.64
N ILE A 486 -1.80 -6.28 -11.00
CA ILE A 486 -2.19 -6.57 -9.62
C ILE A 486 -1.00 -6.70 -8.66
N ASP A 487 0.20 -6.96 -9.15
CA ASP A 487 1.41 -7.03 -8.32
C ASP A 487 1.73 -5.71 -7.62
N ASN A 488 1.36 -4.58 -8.22
CA ASN A 488 1.46 -3.24 -7.63
C ASN A 488 0.17 -2.71 -6.97
N LYS A 489 -0.74 -3.61 -6.58
CA LYS A 489 -2.03 -3.27 -5.93
C LYS A 489 -2.11 -3.81 -4.52
N LEU A 490 -2.92 -3.14 -3.69
CA LEU A 490 -3.26 -3.61 -2.35
C LEU A 490 -4.40 -4.61 -2.48
N PHE A 491 -4.38 -5.67 -1.67
CA PHE A 491 -5.52 -6.57 -1.54
C PHE A 491 -6.50 -6.00 -0.52
N ASP A 492 -7.78 -5.93 -0.87
CA ASP A 492 -8.83 -5.48 0.03
C ASP A 492 -9.10 -6.53 1.09
N VAL A 493 -8.69 -6.25 2.33
CA VAL A 493 -8.81 -7.18 3.45
C VAL A 493 -10.26 -7.58 3.76
N SER A 494 -11.24 -6.82 3.30
CA SER A 494 -12.66 -7.19 3.43
C SER A 494 -13.01 -8.45 2.64
N PHE A 495 -12.19 -8.89 1.68
CA PHE A 495 -12.38 -10.12 0.92
C PHE A 495 -11.54 -11.29 1.42
N LEU A 496 -10.81 -11.20 2.54
CA LEU A 496 -9.94 -12.30 3.02
C LEU A 496 -10.69 -13.63 3.27
N ASP A 497 -11.98 -13.57 3.56
CA ASP A 497 -12.83 -14.73 3.78
C ASP A 497 -13.07 -15.58 2.51
N ILE A 498 -12.61 -15.14 1.34
CA ILE A 498 -12.59 -15.97 0.12
C ILE A 498 -11.48 -17.02 0.11
N PHE A 499 -10.53 -16.98 1.05
CA PHE A 499 -9.43 -17.92 1.14
C PHE A 499 -9.55 -18.89 2.31
N ASP A 500 -9.01 -20.09 2.13
CA ASP A 500 -8.61 -20.99 3.20
C ASP A 500 -7.15 -20.65 3.59
N THR A 501 -6.90 -20.57 4.90
CA THR A 501 -5.61 -20.24 5.53
C THR A 501 -5.03 -21.40 6.31
#